data_AF-A0A524A6Q1-F1
#
_entry.id   AF-A0A524A6Q1-F1
#
_cell.length_a   1.000
_cell.length_b   1.000
_cell.length_c   1.000
_cell.angle_alpha   90.00
_cell.angle_beta   90.00
_cell.angle_gamma   90.00
#
_symmetry.space_group_name_H-M   'P 1'
#
loop_
_entity.id
_entity.type
_entity.pdbx_description
1 polymer ?
#
loop_
_entity_poly.entity_id
_entity_poly.type
_entity_poly.pdbx_seq_one_letter_code
_entity_poly.pdbx_strand_id
1 'polypeptide(L)'
;MITRDPLQTEETPYELLGLDRHADHDAINKAFYDAIKPKPGRRTDPRKLRAARTMLLRRPVQRALVDVLLYDPKIVGRLSPTYQGDGSCLGPGVRQATATAWTGHLRDRFPDLPTIHSLAVLWYWWAVHEGERFAVLAEALNESRVPARTVTTKRRLLQNIAAAESRTCRPGPRGICPDPDCRWHDDCSYTCPPVGVIWRKAIAYWSALIASRKFWTDHAGLSPSLAGEVRDAMDNALREPLFKLRERFQRASAGRLASLFRQLEIDLSTELSAARDMIGAGASLLGPNADGVGCGRLLLQEVGQLETVRRKIDARLRVSGGNGHLQELKVGLTAYADVAQLLARKRWDEALAQLERLPPAEQDSAEARRLNARALIGRGHREATAGDVSAALKSWGSALQVTDDHELREEATTAIVSSCLARAAALGKRQADKAISVLEEGRRLVKSRNLDLRLADLLCDQAVTIFNETQNKIKAREGPPTAGDERALERGLALLERASKLGSERAKGQVATAKQVLEAVKQARKPPQPAQWTEWAKKANDAAGRDDWDTAVTYLRRVLRAAGTKATATMRKNLATCLATRAIGQVTTAIKRGRLRRA
;
A
#
# COMPACT_ATOMS: atom_id res chain seq x y z
N MET A 1 5.70 -29.97 42.50
CA MET A 1 4.82 -30.62 41.49
C MET A 1 4.63 -29.64 40.36
N ILE A 2 5.01 -30.04 39.16
CA ILE A 2 4.95 -29.20 37.95
C ILE A 2 3.50 -29.02 37.55
N THR A 3 3.10 -27.77 37.33
CA THR A 3 1.76 -27.45 36.85
C THR A 3 1.84 -27.09 35.38
N ARG A 4 1.76 -28.12 34.54
CA ARG A 4 1.67 -27.97 33.08
C ARG A 4 0.24 -27.59 32.68
N ASP A 5 0.10 -26.85 31.59
CA ASP A 5 -1.23 -26.60 31.04
C ASP A 5 -1.84 -27.88 30.46
N PRO A 6 -3.12 -28.22 30.74
CA PRO A 6 -3.77 -29.41 30.20
C PRO A 6 -3.83 -29.46 28.67
N LEU A 7 -3.75 -28.31 27.99
CA LEU A 7 -3.76 -28.23 26.52
C LEU A 7 -2.38 -28.42 25.89
N GLN A 8 -1.31 -28.47 26.69
CA GLN A 8 0.00 -28.84 26.20
C GLN A 8 0.01 -30.35 25.92
N THR A 9 0.09 -30.74 24.65
CA THR A 9 0.03 -32.16 24.26
C THR A 9 1.36 -32.88 24.46
N GLU A 10 2.48 -32.16 24.31
CA GLU A 10 3.82 -32.74 24.44
C GLU A 10 4.27 -32.79 25.91
N GLU A 11 4.70 -33.97 26.36
CA GLU A 11 5.33 -34.13 27.67
C GLU A 11 6.56 -33.23 27.78
N THR A 12 6.65 -32.51 28.89
CA THR A 12 7.83 -31.70 29.20
C THR A 12 9.04 -32.58 29.49
N PRO A 13 10.27 -32.07 29.33
CA PRO A 13 11.48 -32.79 29.74
C PRO A 13 11.43 -33.29 31.20
N TYR A 14 10.75 -32.55 32.07
CA TYR A 14 10.57 -32.92 33.46
C TYR A 14 9.61 -34.10 33.63
N GLU A 15 8.48 -34.12 32.94
CA GLU A 15 7.53 -35.24 32.98
C GLU A 15 8.13 -36.53 32.40
N LEU A 16 8.86 -36.40 31.28
CA LEU A 16 9.57 -37.53 30.66
C LEU A 16 10.56 -38.20 31.63
N LEU A 17 11.17 -37.41 32.51
CA LEU A 17 12.14 -37.87 33.50
C LEU A 17 11.54 -38.06 34.91
N GLY A 18 10.29 -37.67 35.15
CA GLY A 18 9.66 -37.72 36.47
C GLY A 18 10.31 -36.80 37.51
N LEU A 19 10.70 -35.59 37.10
CA LEU A 19 11.43 -34.61 37.91
C LEU A 19 10.56 -33.41 38.32
N ASP A 20 10.94 -32.74 39.40
CA ASP A 20 10.44 -31.39 39.73
C ASP A 20 11.24 -30.31 38.97
N ARG A 21 10.64 -29.13 38.76
CA ARG A 21 11.29 -28.00 38.05
C ARG A 21 12.63 -27.59 38.66
N HIS A 22 12.76 -27.77 39.98
CA HIS A 22 13.95 -27.42 40.76
C HIS A 22 14.99 -28.54 40.82
N ALA A 23 14.87 -29.59 40.01
CA ALA A 23 15.85 -30.67 39.97
C ALA A 23 17.25 -30.13 39.59
N ASP A 24 18.24 -30.53 40.38
CA ASP A 24 19.65 -30.26 40.14
C ASP A 24 20.26 -31.25 39.14
N HIS A 25 21.56 -31.07 38.86
CA HIS A 25 22.27 -31.89 37.88
C HIS A 25 22.26 -33.39 38.22
N ASP A 26 22.40 -33.74 39.49
CA ASP A 26 22.50 -35.12 39.95
C ASP A 26 21.14 -35.81 39.92
N ALA A 27 20.09 -35.13 40.35
CA ALA A 27 18.71 -35.59 40.22
C ALA A 27 18.35 -35.86 38.75
N ILE A 28 18.73 -34.96 37.83
CA ILE A 28 18.48 -35.12 36.40
C ILE A 28 19.22 -36.33 35.82
N ASN A 29 20.50 -36.51 36.16
CA ASN A 29 21.29 -37.66 35.70
C ASN A 29 20.73 -38.98 36.24
N LYS A 30 20.40 -39.03 37.54
CA LYS A 30 19.83 -40.21 38.19
C LYS A 30 18.50 -40.60 37.54
N ALA A 31 17.59 -39.64 37.39
CA ALA A 31 16.29 -39.87 36.75
C ALA A 31 16.41 -40.37 35.31
N PHE A 32 17.36 -39.83 34.54
CA PHE A 32 17.65 -40.31 33.18
C PHE A 32 18.13 -41.76 33.16
N TYR A 33 19.08 -42.14 34.01
CA TYR A 33 19.54 -43.53 34.08
C TYR A 33 18.44 -44.49 34.53
N ASP A 34 17.61 -44.06 35.48
CA ASP A 34 16.46 -44.85 35.94
C ASP A 34 15.35 -44.97 34.89
N ALA A 35 15.18 -43.97 34.02
CA ALA A 35 14.21 -43.98 32.92
C ALA A 35 14.66 -44.84 31.73
N ILE A 36 15.97 -45.02 31.52
CA ILE A 36 16.51 -45.87 30.45
C ILE A 36 16.50 -47.36 30.82
N LYS A 37 16.52 -47.71 32.11
CA LYS A 37 16.43 -49.10 32.55
C LYS A 37 15.13 -49.73 32.00
N PRO A 38 15.20 -50.89 31.35
CA PRO A 38 14.01 -51.55 30.81
C PRO A 38 13.04 -51.88 31.96
N LYS A 39 11.86 -51.26 31.95
CA LYS A 39 10.77 -51.58 32.86
C LYS A 39 9.66 -52.30 32.08
N PRO A 40 9.13 -53.43 32.58
CA PRO A 40 8.00 -54.10 31.93
C PRO A 40 6.85 -53.10 31.77
N GLY A 41 6.31 -52.98 30.56
CA GLY A 41 5.14 -52.14 30.25
C GLY A 41 5.40 -50.66 29.94
N ARG A 42 6.62 -50.13 30.08
CA ARG A 42 6.92 -48.72 29.73
C ARG A 42 7.95 -48.64 28.60
N ARG A 43 7.49 -48.34 27.39
CA ARG A 43 8.33 -48.19 26.19
C ARG A 43 8.51 -46.70 25.87
N THR A 44 9.28 -45.97 26.68
CA THR A 44 9.67 -44.60 26.35
C THR A 44 10.83 -44.62 25.37
N ASP A 45 10.76 -43.83 24.29
CA ASP A 45 11.84 -43.73 23.31
C ASP A 45 13.12 -43.18 23.97
N PRO A 46 14.25 -43.94 24.00
CA PRO A 46 15.50 -43.48 24.57
C PRO A 46 16.03 -42.19 23.93
N ARG A 47 15.67 -41.90 22.67
CA ARG A 47 16.03 -40.64 22.00
C ARG A 47 15.35 -39.45 22.66
N LYS A 48 14.07 -39.57 23.02
CA LYS A 48 13.32 -38.53 23.76
C LYS A 48 13.91 -38.28 25.15
N LEU A 49 14.26 -39.35 25.87
CA LEU A 49 14.91 -39.24 27.18
C LEU A 49 16.28 -38.54 27.10
N ARG A 50 17.09 -38.87 26.08
CA ARG A 50 18.38 -38.21 25.84
C ARG A 50 18.19 -36.73 25.50
N ALA A 51 17.22 -36.41 24.64
CA ALA A 51 16.90 -35.03 24.29
C ALA A 51 16.43 -34.23 25.52
N ALA A 52 15.57 -34.81 26.36
CA ALA A 52 15.10 -34.21 27.61
C ALA A 52 16.27 -33.90 28.56
N ARG A 53 17.16 -34.88 28.80
CA ARG A 53 18.36 -34.68 29.62
C ARG A 53 19.27 -33.59 29.04
N THR A 54 19.56 -33.65 27.74
CA THR A 54 20.40 -32.63 27.07
C THR A 54 19.78 -31.25 27.18
N MET A 55 18.45 -31.13 27.05
CA MET A 55 17.75 -29.86 27.21
C MET A 55 17.93 -29.30 28.64
N LEU A 56 17.65 -30.11 29.66
CA LEU A 56 17.72 -29.65 31.06
C LEU A 56 19.14 -29.33 31.55
N LEU A 57 20.17 -30.00 31.00
CA LEU A 57 21.54 -29.86 31.48
C LEU A 57 22.44 -28.96 30.63
N ARG A 58 22.24 -28.94 29.31
CA ARG A 58 23.18 -28.31 28.38
C ARG A 58 22.58 -27.14 27.59
N ARG A 59 21.31 -26.85 27.80
CA ARG A 59 20.55 -25.86 27.03
C ARG A 59 19.78 -24.94 27.99
N PRO A 60 20.50 -24.06 28.72
CA PRO A 60 19.90 -23.24 29.78
C PRO A 60 18.77 -22.35 29.27
N VAL A 61 18.89 -21.82 28.05
CA VAL A 61 17.82 -21.02 27.40
C VAL A 61 16.56 -21.85 27.21
N GLN A 62 16.69 -23.06 26.65
CA GLN A 62 15.55 -23.94 26.40
C GLN A 62 14.93 -24.45 27.71
N ARG A 63 15.73 -24.76 28.73
CA ARG A 63 15.22 -25.09 30.07
C ARG A 63 14.40 -23.93 30.64
N ALA A 64 14.96 -22.73 30.66
CA ALA A 64 14.28 -21.54 31.16
C ALA A 64 13.01 -21.22 30.36
N LEU A 65 13.01 -21.44 29.03
CA LEU A 65 11.81 -21.29 28.21
C LEU A 65 10.71 -22.29 28.61
N VAL A 66 11.06 -23.55 28.89
CA VAL A 66 10.10 -24.51 29.45
C VAL A 66 9.59 -24.03 30.79
N ASP A 67 10.47 -23.55 31.68
CA ASP A 67 10.12 -23.12 33.02
C ASP A 67 9.11 -21.96 33.03
N VAL A 68 9.30 -20.96 32.15
CA VAL A 68 8.35 -19.84 32.04
C VAL A 68 7.05 -20.21 31.33
N LEU A 69 6.96 -21.36 30.67
CA LEU A 69 5.69 -21.87 30.10
C LEU A 69 4.90 -22.75 31.07
N LEU A 70 5.40 -22.93 32.29
CA LEU A 70 4.72 -23.61 33.39
C LEU A 70 4.05 -22.59 34.31
N TYR A 71 2.95 -22.97 34.95
CA TYR A 71 2.35 -22.16 36.00
C TYR A 71 3.19 -22.20 37.28
N ASP A 72 3.24 -21.10 38.03
CA ASP A 72 3.73 -21.13 39.41
C ASP A 72 2.60 -21.52 40.37
N PRO A 73 2.68 -22.70 41.04
CA PRO A 73 1.59 -23.19 41.90
C PRO A 73 1.18 -22.21 42.99
N LYS A 74 2.15 -21.41 43.49
CA LYS A 74 1.89 -20.39 44.52
C LYS A 74 1.00 -19.26 44.03
N ILE A 75 1.05 -18.96 42.74
CA ILE A 75 0.29 -17.87 42.12
C ILE A 75 -1.09 -18.36 41.73
N VAL A 76 -1.18 -19.46 40.98
CA VAL A 76 -2.48 -20.04 40.59
C VAL A 76 -3.28 -20.55 41.78
N GLY A 77 -2.63 -20.87 42.91
CA GLY A 77 -3.28 -21.18 44.18
C GLY A 77 -3.94 -19.97 44.87
N ARG A 78 -3.62 -18.73 44.47
CA ARG A 78 -4.22 -17.49 44.99
C ARG A 78 -5.32 -16.92 44.09
N LEU A 79 -5.40 -17.41 42.84
CA LEU A 79 -6.42 -16.99 41.89
C LEU A 79 -7.72 -17.76 42.14
N SER A 80 -8.85 -17.17 41.76
CA SER A 80 -10.17 -17.81 41.82
C SER A 80 -10.71 -17.98 40.39
N PRO A 81 -11.09 -19.20 39.96
CA PRO A 81 -11.06 -20.46 40.71
C PRO A 81 -9.63 -20.92 41.02
N THR A 82 -9.45 -21.54 42.18
CA THR A 82 -8.16 -22.03 42.68
C THR A 82 -7.70 -23.26 41.92
N TYR A 83 -6.42 -23.30 41.56
CA TYR A 83 -5.81 -24.48 40.97
C TYR A 83 -5.59 -25.58 42.02
N GLN A 84 -6.31 -26.70 41.91
CA GLN A 84 -6.28 -27.80 42.87
C GLN A 84 -5.21 -28.87 42.59
N GLY A 85 -4.25 -28.62 41.69
CA GLY A 85 -3.25 -29.62 41.31
C GLY A 85 -3.65 -30.47 40.11
N ASP A 86 -4.95 -30.73 39.95
CA ASP A 86 -5.53 -31.60 38.92
C ASP A 86 -5.80 -30.92 37.57
N GLY A 87 -5.65 -29.59 37.50
CA GLY A 87 -5.91 -28.81 36.29
C GLY A 87 -7.38 -28.72 35.88
N SER A 88 -8.32 -29.13 36.73
CA SER A 88 -9.76 -29.10 36.44
C SER A 88 -10.24 -27.70 36.07
N CYS A 89 -9.77 -26.66 36.77
CA CYS A 89 -10.11 -25.26 36.47
C CYS A 89 -9.50 -24.72 35.17
N LEU A 90 -8.52 -25.43 34.58
CA LEU A 90 -7.90 -25.10 33.29
C LEU A 90 -8.44 -25.95 32.14
N GLY A 91 -9.33 -26.90 32.43
CA GLY A 91 -9.94 -27.78 31.45
C GLY A 91 -10.80 -27.02 30.44
N PRO A 92 -10.92 -27.52 29.19
CA PRO A 92 -11.58 -26.81 28.10
C PRO A 92 -12.94 -26.19 28.49
N GLY A 93 -13.81 -26.97 29.14
CA GLY A 93 -15.19 -26.55 29.48
C GLY A 93 -15.32 -25.38 30.46
N VAL A 94 -14.34 -25.16 31.33
CA VAL A 94 -14.37 -24.07 32.35
C VAL A 94 -13.33 -22.99 32.09
N ARG A 95 -12.41 -23.23 31.15
CA ARG A 95 -11.25 -22.37 30.85
C ARG A 95 -11.62 -20.91 30.58
N GLN A 96 -12.71 -20.65 29.85
CA GLN A 96 -13.17 -19.29 29.59
C GLN A 96 -13.57 -18.56 30.88
N ALA A 97 -14.33 -19.22 31.76
CA ALA A 97 -14.76 -18.64 33.02
C ALA A 97 -13.56 -18.37 33.93
N THR A 98 -12.60 -19.30 33.99
CA THR A 98 -11.33 -19.14 34.71
C THR A 98 -10.55 -17.96 34.18
N ALA A 99 -10.34 -17.85 32.86
CA ALA A 99 -9.62 -16.74 32.27
C ALA A 99 -10.30 -15.39 32.55
N THR A 100 -11.64 -15.33 32.48
CA THR A 100 -12.40 -14.12 32.82
C THR A 100 -12.24 -13.74 34.30
N ALA A 101 -12.31 -14.70 35.21
CA ALA A 101 -12.15 -14.44 36.65
C ALA A 101 -10.72 -13.97 36.99
N TRP A 102 -9.71 -14.62 36.40
CA TRP A 102 -8.30 -14.23 36.56
C TRP A 102 -8.01 -12.85 35.96
N THR A 103 -8.61 -12.51 34.80
CA THR A 103 -8.54 -11.15 34.25
C THR A 103 -9.20 -10.13 35.17
N GLY A 104 -10.32 -10.47 35.82
CA GLY A 104 -10.96 -9.65 36.85
C GLY A 104 -9.99 -9.36 38.00
N HIS A 105 -9.33 -10.39 38.52
CA HIS A 105 -8.30 -10.24 39.55
C HIS A 105 -7.17 -9.30 39.13
N LEU A 106 -6.71 -9.45 37.87
CA LEU A 106 -5.66 -8.57 37.34
C LEU A 106 -6.13 -7.11 37.25
N ARG A 107 -7.38 -6.85 36.83
CA ARG A 107 -7.92 -5.48 36.72
C ARG A 107 -7.85 -4.74 38.06
N ASP A 108 -8.18 -5.42 39.15
CA ASP A 108 -8.20 -4.84 40.50
C ASP A 108 -6.78 -4.55 41.03
N ARG A 109 -5.77 -5.27 40.54
CA ARG A 109 -4.38 -5.22 41.03
C ARG A 109 -3.38 -4.78 39.98
N PHE A 110 -3.84 -4.18 38.89
CA PHE A 110 -2.99 -3.90 37.76
C PHE A 110 -1.93 -2.82 38.10
N PRO A 111 -0.64 -3.02 37.76
CA PRO A 111 -0.05 -4.21 37.15
C PRO A 111 0.41 -5.28 38.17
N ASP A 112 0.06 -6.54 37.94
CA ASP A 112 0.53 -7.70 38.73
C ASP A 112 1.20 -8.75 37.83
N LEU A 113 2.54 -8.73 37.76
CA LEU A 113 3.34 -9.58 36.87
C LEU A 113 3.06 -11.09 37.03
N PRO A 114 2.95 -11.64 38.25
CA PRO A 114 2.58 -13.05 38.42
C PRO A 114 1.22 -13.44 37.83
N THR A 115 0.19 -12.60 38.00
CA THR A 115 -1.13 -12.86 37.38
C THR A 115 -1.08 -12.68 35.87
N ILE A 116 -0.33 -11.68 35.35
CA ILE A 116 -0.08 -11.51 33.91
C ILE A 116 0.57 -12.78 33.34
N HIS A 117 1.58 -13.34 34.01
CA HIS A 117 2.25 -14.58 33.63
C HIS A 117 1.30 -15.78 33.59
N SER A 118 0.50 -15.98 34.63
CA SER A 118 -0.49 -17.06 34.66
C SER A 118 -1.50 -16.95 33.51
N LEU A 119 -1.99 -15.74 33.23
CA LEU A 119 -2.86 -15.49 32.08
C LEU A 119 -2.14 -15.68 30.74
N ALA A 120 -0.86 -15.30 30.64
CA ALA A 120 -0.05 -15.48 29.44
C ALA A 120 0.10 -16.96 29.07
N VAL A 121 0.43 -17.81 30.06
CA VAL A 121 0.53 -19.27 29.89
C VAL A 121 -0.82 -19.85 29.46
N LEU A 122 -1.91 -19.46 30.13
CA LEU A 122 -3.27 -19.91 29.82
C LEU A 122 -3.65 -19.57 28.39
N TRP A 123 -3.50 -18.30 27.98
CA TRP A 123 -3.92 -17.88 26.65
C TRP A 123 -3.01 -18.44 25.56
N TYR A 124 -1.71 -18.60 25.82
CA TYR A 124 -0.77 -19.16 24.85
C TYR A 124 -1.08 -20.61 24.50
N TRP A 125 -1.18 -21.49 25.50
CA TRP A 125 -1.46 -22.91 25.23
C TRP A 125 -2.84 -23.12 24.63
N TRP A 126 -3.81 -22.27 24.99
CA TRP A 126 -5.11 -22.30 24.35
C TRP A 126 -5.05 -21.87 22.88
N ALA A 127 -4.29 -20.81 22.57
CA ALA A 127 -4.13 -20.29 21.22
C ALA A 127 -3.39 -21.27 20.30
N VAL A 128 -2.33 -21.92 20.80
CA VAL A 128 -1.60 -22.96 20.08
C VAL A 128 -2.50 -24.17 19.82
N HIS A 129 -3.17 -24.68 20.86
CA HIS A 129 -4.06 -25.83 20.73
C HIS A 129 -5.18 -25.58 19.72
N GLU A 130 -5.93 -24.49 19.88
CA GLU A 130 -7.03 -24.17 18.95
C GLU A 130 -6.53 -23.80 17.56
N GLY A 131 -5.39 -23.11 17.44
CA GLY A 131 -4.77 -22.84 16.15
C GLY A 131 -4.49 -24.13 15.37
N GLU A 132 -3.89 -25.11 16.02
CA GLU A 132 -3.61 -26.43 15.47
C GLU A 132 -4.88 -27.21 15.10
N ARG A 133 -5.91 -27.22 15.97
CA ARG A 133 -7.22 -27.83 15.65
C ARG A 133 -7.86 -27.19 14.43
N PHE A 134 -7.87 -25.86 14.35
CA PHE A 134 -8.41 -25.15 13.17
C PHE A 134 -7.64 -25.51 11.89
N ALA A 135 -6.32 -25.63 11.95
CA ALA A 135 -5.51 -26.00 10.78
C ALA A 135 -5.84 -27.42 10.30
N VAL A 136 -5.94 -28.38 11.21
CA VAL A 136 -6.35 -29.76 10.88
C VAL A 136 -7.75 -29.81 10.25
N LEU A 137 -8.71 -29.05 10.78
CA LEU A 137 -10.06 -28.97 10.21
C LEU A 137 -10.05 -28.32 8.81
N ALA A 138 -9.28 -27.26 8.61
CA ALA A 138 -9.16 -26.62 7.30
C ALA A 138 -8.50 -27.55 6.26
N GLU A 139 -7.48 -28.31 6.67
CA GLU A 139 -6.81 -29.31 5.84
C GLU A 139 -7.77 -30.45 5.45
N ALA A 140 -8.52 -31.00 6.40
CA ALA A 140 -9.52 -32.05 6.14
C ALA A 140 -10.62 -31.58 5.16
N LEU A 141 -11.06 -30.32 5.28
CA LEU A 141 -12.04 -29.75 4.35
C LEU A 141 -11.45 -29.59 2.94
N ASN A 142 -10.19 -29.20 2.85
CA ASN A 142 -9.46 -29.06 1.59
C ASN A 142 -9.22 -30.43 0.91
N GLU A 143 -8.91 -31.48 1.68
CA GLU A 143 -8.83 -32.87 1.21
C GLU A 143 -10.15 -33.33 0.57
N SER A 144 -11.27 -32.87 1.13
CA SER A 144 -12.62 -33.10 0.58
C SER A 144 -12.95 -32.23 -0.64
N ARG A 145 -11.98 -31.48 -1.18
CA ARG A 145 -12.12 -30.55 -2.32
C ARG A 145 -13.13 -29.42 -2.10
N VAL A 146 -13.46 -29.11 -0.85
CA VAL A 146 -14.33 -27.98 -0.50
C VAL A 146 -13.46 -26.79 -0.08
N PRO A 147 -13.52 -25.64 -0.77
CA PRO A 147 -12.68 -24.51 -0.42
C PRO A 147 -13.14 -23.83 0.88
N ALA A 148 -12.23 -23.61 1.82
CA ALA A 148 -12.48 -22.91 3.09
C ALA A 148 -12.54 -21.36 2.97
N ARG A 149 -12.75 -20.81 1.76
CA ARG A 149 -12.51 -19.39 1.43
C ARG A 149 -13.27 -18.39 2.33
N THR A 150 -14.48 -18.73 2.74
CA THR A 150 -15.36 -17.83 3.52
C THR A 150 -15.43 -18.17 5.00
N VAL A 151 -14.77 -19.25 5.43
CA VAL A 151 -14.95 -19.80 6.77
C VAL A 151 -14.04 -19.10 7.77
N THR A 152 -14.64 -18.55 8.83
CA THR A 152 -13.92 -17.83 9.90
C THR A 152 -14.11 -18.44 11.28
N THR A 153 -14.98 -19.45 11.41
CA THR A 153 -15.33 -20.05 12.71
C THR A 153 -15.17 -21.58 12.69
N LYS A 154 -14.76 -22.15 13.83
CA LYS A 154 -14.63 -23.60 14.04
C LYS A 154 -15.91 -24.34 13.68
N ARG A 155 -17.03 -23.81 14.17
CA ARG A 155 -18.37 -24.35 13.90
C ARG A 155 -18.67 -24.47 12.42
N ARG A 156 -18.33 -23.44 11.63
CA ARG A 156 -18.60 -23.45 10.19
C ARG A 156 -17.64 -24.38 9.44
N LEU A 157 -16.39 -24.53 9.89
CA LEU A 157 -15.49 -25.57 9.36
C LEU A 157 -16.08 -26.96 9.60
N LEU A 158 -16.48 -27.26 10.83
CA LEU A 158 -17.08 -28.54 11.20
C LEU A 158 -18.37 -28.83 10.42
N GLN A 159 -19.24 -27.83 10.23
CA GLN A 159 -20.46 -27.98 9.42
C GLN A 159 -20.14 -28.32 7.96
N ASN A 160 -19.14 -27.66 7.38
CA ASN A 160 -18.73 -27.93 6.00
C ASN A 160 -18.08 -29.32 5.87
N ILE A 161 -17.28 -29.73 6.86
CA ILE A 161 -16.68 -31.07 6.91
C ILE A 161 -17.78 -32.13 7.04
N ALA A 162 -18.74 -31.94 7.95
CA ALA A 162 -19.85 -32.87 8.10
C ALA A 162 -20.65 -33.00 6.80
N ALA A 163 -20.93 -31.88 6.12
CA ALA A 163 -21.61 -31.90 4.83
C ALA A 163 -20.79 -32.64 3.75
N ALA A 164 -19.47 -32.44 3.70
CA ALA A 164 -18.58 -33.14 2.77
C ALA A 164 -18.50 -34.65 3.07
N GLU A 165 -18.55 -35.03 4.34
CA GLU A 165 -18.59 -36.42 4.82
C GLU A 165 -20.01 -37.03 4.77
N SER A 166 -21.02 -36.31 4.27
CA SER A 166 -22.43 -36.73 4.27
C SER A 166 -23.00 -37.08 5.67
N ARG A 167 -22.50 -36.40 6.70
CA ARG A 167 -22.92 -36.58 8.10
C ARG A 167 -23.99 -35.57 8.50
N THR A 168 -24.94 -36.02 9.32
CA THR A 168 -26.07 -35.21 9.80
C THR A 168 -25.78 -34.46 11.10
N CYS A 169 -24.54 -34.50 11.60
CA CYS A 169 -24.19 -33.86 12.87
C CYS A 169 -24.34 -32.33 12.80
N ARG A 170 -24.77 -31.71 13.91
CA ARG A 170 -24.97 -30.26 14.04
C ARG A 170 -24.00 -29.69 15.07
N PRO A 171 -22.76 -29.32 14.69
CA PRO A 171 -21.77 -28.75 15.61
C PRO A 171 -22.30 -27.48 16.32
N GLY A 172 -22.05 -27.33 17.62
CA GLY A 172 -22.34 -26.10 18.37
C GLY A 172 -22.70 -26.28 19.85
N PRO A 173 -22.96 -25.18 20.58
CA PRO A 173 -23.13 -25.15 22.05
C PRO A 173 -24.29 -25.97 22.61
N ARG A 174 -25.26 -26.34 21.78
CA ARG A 174 -26.37 -27.25 22.12
C ARG A 174 -26.30 -28.57 21.34
N GLY A 175 -25.30 -28.71 20.47
CA GLY A 175 -25.10 -29.87 19.63
C GLY A 175 -24.12 -30.80 20.30
N ILE A 176 -24.64 -31.77 21.06
CA ILE A 176 -23.87 -32.98 21.33
C ILE A 176 -23.66 -33.63 19.96
N CYS A 177 -22.42 -33.95 19.60
CA CYS A 177 -22.20 -34.77 18.43
C CYS A 177 -22.91 -36.11 18.71
N PRO A 178 -24.01 -36.45 17.99
CA PRO A 178 -24.80 -37.63 18.32
C PRO A 178 -24.02 -38.93 18.08
N ASP A 179 -22.89 -38.81 17.39
CA ASP A 179 -22.01 -39.89 17.00
C ASP A 179 -20.76 -39.87 17.90
N PRO A 180 -20.61 -40.82 18.84
CA PRO A 180 -19.42 -40.95 19.67
C PRO A 180 -18.18 -41.36 18.85
N ASP A 181 -18.38 -41.97 17.67
CA ASP A 181 -17.31 -42.39 16.76
C ASP A 181 -16.89 -41.26 15.81
N CYS A 182 -17.47 -40.07 15.99
CA CYS A 182 -17.07 -38.88 15.26
C CYS A 182 -15.58 -38.56 15.50
N ARG A 183 -14.77 -38.59 14.45
CA ARG A 183 -13.38 -38.11 14.50
C ARG A 183 -13.24 -36.68 15.05
N TRP A 184 -14.31 -35.88 14.92
CA TRP A 184 -14.39 -34.49 15.36
C TRP A 184 -15.21 -34.31 16.65
N HIS A 185 -15.47 -35.38 17.42
CA HIS A 185 -16.34 -35.37 18.60
C HIS A 185 -15.95 -34.25 19.58
N ASP A 186 -14.66 -34.21 19.94
CA ASP A 186 -14.11 -33.22 20.87
C ASP A 186 -14.21 -31.78 20.35
N ASP A 187 -14.09 -31.57 19.03
CA ASP A 187 -14.26 -30.25 18.43
C ASP A 187 -15.72 -29.80 18.34
N CYS A 188 -16.65 -30.75 18.25
CA CYS A 188 -18.09 -30.48 18.13
C CYS A 188 -18.71 -30.06 19.46
N SER A 189 -18.26 -30.65 20.56
CA SER A 189 -18.76 -30.41 21.92
C SER A 189 -18.15 -29.17 22.57
N TYR A 190 -17.00 -28.71 22.06
CA TYR A 190 -16.22 -27.65 22.68
C TYR A 190 -16.54 -26.25 22.15
N THR A 191 -16.88 -25.32 23.05
CA THR A 191 -17.01 -23.90 22.73
C THR A 191 -15.79 -23.13 23.21
N CYS A 192 -15.03 -22.57 22.27
CA CYS A 192 -13.97 -21.60 22.54
C CYS A 192 -14.32 -20.22 21.96
N PRO A 193 -13.70 -19.14 22.44
CA PRO A 193 -13.72 -17.86 21.73
C PRO A 193 -13.17 -18.01 20.30
N PRO A 194 -13.46 -17.06 19.40
CA PRO A 194 -12.82 -17.05 18.09
C PRO A 194 -11.29 -17.11 18.21
N VAL A 195 -10.62 -17.92 17.39
CA VAL A 195 -9.17 -18.18 17.48
C VAL A 195 -8.33 -16.88 17.47
N GLY A 196 -8.77 -15.87 16.72
CA GLY A 196 -8.13 -14.55 16.70
C GLY A 196 -8.22 -13.80 18.03
N VAL A 197 -9.29 -13.99 18.80
CA VAL A 197 -9.41 -13.40 20.15
C VAL A 197 -8.42 -14.07 21.10
N ILE A 198 -8.35 -15.40 21.09
CA ILE A 198 -7.45 -16.18 21.96
C ILE A 198 -5.98 -15.79 21.70
N TRP A 199 -5.58 -15.72 20.43
CA TRP A 199 -4.24 -15.27 20.05
C TRP A 199 -3.94 -13.83 20.46
N ARG A 200 -4.89 -12.89 20.28
CA ARG A 200 -4.69 -11.50 20.75
C ARG A 200 -4.52 -11.42 22.25
N LYS A 201 -5.19 -12.26 23.04
CA LYS A 201 -4.94 -12.34 24.49
C LYS A 201 -3.52 -12.84 24.75
N ALA A 202 -3.12 -13.95 24.12
CA ALA A 202 -1.78 -14.50 24.28
C ALA A 202 -0.70 -13.43 23.97
N ILE A 203 -0.87 -12.72 22.85
CA ILE A 203 -0.02 -11.60 22.44
C ILE A 203 -0.01 -10.50 23.51
N ALA A 204 -1.18 -10.02 23.94
CA ALA A 204 -1.31 -8.95 24.93
C ALA A 204 -0.51 -9.22 26.22
N TYR A 205 -0.69 -10.40 26.81
CA TYR A 205 -0.03 -10.76 28.06
C TYR A 205 1.46 -11.03 27.86
N TRP A 206 1.84 -11.80 26.84
CA TRP A 206 3.27 -12.12 26.64
C TRP A 206 4.10 -10.93 26.18
N SER A 207 3.56 -10.02 25.36
CA SER A 207 4.28 -8.81 24.96
C SER A 207 4.66 -7.95 26.17
N ALA A 208 3.79 -7.87 27.18
CA ALA A 208 4.10 -7.15 28.41
C ALA A 208 5.23 -7.82 29.22
N LEU A 209 5.22 -9.15 29.31
CA LEU A 209 6.27 -9.91 30.02
C LEU A 209 7.61 -9.86 29.28
N ILE A 210 7.62 -10.04 27.96
CA ILE A 210 8.82 -9.95 27.13
C ILE A 210 9.47 -8.57 27.26
N ALA A 211 8.66 -7.50 27.28
CA ALA A 211 9.16 -6.15 27.47
C ALA A 211 9.70 -5.91 28.90
N SER A 212 9.11 -6.54 29.92
CA SER A 212 9.44 -6.30 31.33
C SER A 212 10.73 -6.98 31.77
N ARG A 213 11.82 -6.21 31.97
CA ARG A 213 13.07 -6.74 32.54
C ARG A 213 12.86 -7.37 33.91
N LYS A 214 12.00 -6.75 34.74
CA LYS A 214 11.69 -7.17 36.11
C LYS A 214 11.10 -8.58 36.16
N PHE A 215 10.25 -8.93 35.20
CA PHE A 215 9.72 -10.29 35.13
C PHE A 215 10.85 -11.32 34.99
N TRP A 216 11.79 -11.10 34.07
CA TRP A 216 12.84 -12.09 33.81
C TRP A 216 13.88 -12.19 34.92
N THR A 217 14.25 -11.08 35.56
CA THR A 217 15.24 -11.08 36.64
C THR A 217 14.64 -11.47 37.98
N ASP A 218 13.51 -10.86 38.35
CA ASP A 218 13.00 -10.95 39.72
C ASP A 218 12.00 -12.10 39.86
N HIS A 219 11.14 -12.30 38.85
CA HIS A 219 10.11 -13.34 38.91
C HIS A 219 10.62 -14.68 38.38
N ALA A 220 11.27 -14.69 37.21
CA ALA A 220 11.85 -15.90 36.65
C ALA A 220 13.23 -16.25 37.24
N GLY A 221 13.85 -15.34 37.99
CA GLY A 221 15.12 -15.59 38.69
C GLY A 221 16.33 -15.76 37.75
N LEU A 222 16.27 -15.23 36.53
CA LEU A 222 17.32 -15.40 35.54
C LEU A 222 18.40 -14.32 35.68
N SER A 223 19.65 -14.68 35.35
CA SER A 223 20.71 -13.68 35.19
C SER A 223 20.38 -12.73 34.03
N PRO A 224 20.84 -11.46 34.05
CA PRO A 224 20.53 -10.51 32.98
C PRO A 224 20.90 -10.96 31.56
N SER A 225 21.99 -11.71 31.40
CA SER A 225 22.41 -12.27 30.11
C SER A 225 21.44 -13.34 29.62
N LEU A 226 21.18 -14.35 30.46
CA LEU A 226 20.25 -15.43 30.15
C LEU A 226 18.83 -14.91 29.92
N ALA A 227 18.40 -13.91 30.70
CA ALA A 227 17.13 -13.22 30.51
C ALA A 227 16.99 -12.56 29.12
N GLY A 228 18.09 -12.06 28.54
CA GLY A 228 18.10 -11.56 27.16
C GLY A 228 17.79 -12.69 26.16
N GLU A 229 18.55 -13.78 26.24
CA GLU A 229 18.42 -14.91 25.32
C GLU A 229 17.05 -15.61 25.43
N VAL A 230 16.53 -15.77 26.65
CA VAL A 230 15.21 -16.40 26.87
C VAL A 230 14.08 -15.50 26.38
N ARG A 231 14.20 -14.17 26.50
CA ARG A 231 13.24 -13.23 25.91
C ARG A 231 13.14 -13.38 24.40
N ASP A 232 14.29 -13.44 23.73
CA ASP A 232 14.34 -13.60 22.27
C ASP A 232 13.79 -14.98 21.86
N ALA A 233 14.09 -16.02 22.63
CA ALA A 233 13.51 -17.35 22.44
C ALA A 233 11.98 -17.35 22.61
N MET A 234 11.45 -16.59 23.58
CA MET A 234 10.01 -16.47 23.81
C MET A 234 9.30 -15.66 22.71
N ASP A 235 9.91 -14.57 22.22
CA ASP A 235 9.38 -13.84 21.05
C ASP A 235 9.29 -14.76 19.83
N ASN A 236 10.34 -15.57 19.59
CA ASN A 236 10.32 -16.59 18.54
C ASN A 236 9.24 -17.66 18.77
N ALA A 237 9.04 -18.12 20.01
CA ALA A 237 8.01 -19.09 20.36
C ALA A 237 6.57 -18.58 20.11
N LEU A 238 6.35 -17.25 20.14
CA LEU A 238 5.07 -16.66 19.73
C LEU A 238 4.95 -16.53 18.21
N ARG A 239 6.03 -16.16 17.52
CA ARG A 239 6.04 -15.92 16.07
C ARG A 239 5.94 -17.21 15.26
N GLU A 240 6.63 -18.26 15.68
CA GLU A 240 6.76 -19.50 14.92
C GLU A 240 5.39 -20.19 14.68
N PRO A 241 4.52 -20.38 15.69
CA PRO A 241 3.19 -20.94 15.45
C PRO A 241 2.34 -20.07 14.54
N LEU A 242 2.38 -18.73 14.70
CA LEU A 242 1.63 -17.81 13.85
C LEU A 242 2.01 -17.97 12.36
N PHE A 243 3.31 -18.03 12.10
CA PHE A 243 3.85 -18.23 10.76
C PHE A 243 3.47 -19.61 10.20
N LYS A 244 3.69 -20.69 10.95
CA LYS A 244 3.36 -22.06 10.52
C LYS A 244 1.87 -22.22 10.22
N LEU A 245 1.02 -21.70 11.09
CA LEU A 245 -0.43 -21.75 10.91
C LEU A 245 -0.88 -20.96 9.68
N ARG A 246 -0.30 -19.76 9.45
CA ARG A 246 -0.54 -18.99 8.22
C ARG A 246 -0.23 -19.81 6.97
N GLU A 247 0.94 -20.45 6.91
CA GLU A 247 1.33 -21.27 5.76
C GLU A 247 0.41 -22.48 5.56
N ARG A 248 -0.01 -23.14 6.64
CA ARG A 248 -0.97 -24.24 6.59
C ARG A 248 -2.33 -23.77 6.06
N PHE A 249 -2.85 -22.64 6.53
CA PHE A 249 -4.10 -22.09 6.01
C PHE A 249 -4.00 -21.66 4.55
N GLN A 250 -2.84 -21.18 4.08
CA GLN A 250 -2.62 -20.91 2.67
C GLN A 250 -2.68 -22.19 1.84
N ARG A 251 -1.99 -23.26 2.27
CA ARG A 251 -2.04 -24.58 1.61
C ARG A 251 -3.44 -25.19 1.59
N ALA A 252 -4.21 -24.98 2.66
CA ALA A 252 -5.61 -25.41 2.77
C ALA A 252 -6.62 -24.49 2.07
N SER A 253 -6.17 -23.53 1.25
CA SER A 253 -7.04 -22.55 0.55
C SER A 253 -7.98 -21.76 1.48
N ALA A 254 -7.60 -21.61 2.75
CA ALA A 254 -8.34 -20.91 3.80
C ALA A 254 -7.89 -19.44 3.89
N GLY A 255 -8.05 -18.68 2.80
CA GLY A 255 -7.48 -17.33 2.63
C GLY A 255 -7.81 -16.35 3.77
N ARG A 256 -9.04 -16.36 4.30
CA ARG A 256 -9.43 -15.50 5.44
C ARG A 256 -8.67 -15.82 6.72
N LEU A 257 -8.45 -17.11 7.03
CA LEU A 257 -7.68 -17.52 8.20
C LEU A 257 -6.19 -17.19 8.01
N ALA A 258 -5.64 -17.40 6.81
CA ALA A 258 -4.29 -16.95 6.50
C ALA A 258 -4.11 -15.43 6.68
N SER A 259 -5.08 -14.62 6.24
CA SER A 259 -5.08 -13.18 6.49
C SER A 259 -5.21 -12.83 7.97
N LEU A 260 -6.01 -13.56 8.74
CA LEU A 260 -6.12 -13.38 10.20
C LEU A 260 -4.77 -13.61 10.89
N PHE A 261 -4.07 -14.71 10.58
CA PHE A 261 -2.77 -15.01 11.19
C PHE A 261 -1.69 -14.02 10.78
N ARG A 262 -1.72 -13.53 9.54
CA ARG A 262 -0.87 -12.39 9.13
C ARG A 262 -1.16 -11.13 9.96
N GLN A 263 -2.43 -10.85 10.24
CA GLN A 263 -2.80 -9.71 11.11
C GLN A 263 -2.30 -9.94 12.53
N LEU A 264 -2.38 -11.16 13.08
CA LEU A 264 -1.86 -11.48 14.41
C LEU A 264 -0.33 -11.28 14.52
N GLU A 265 0.44 -11.53 13.45
CA GLU A 265 1.88 -11.21 13.41
C GLU A 265 2.14 -9.69 13.51
N ILE A 266 1.26 -8.88 12.90
CA ILE A 266 1.30 -7.42 12.98
C ILE A 266 0.92 -7.00 14.41
N ASP A 267 -0.21 -7.50 14.93
CA ASP A 267 -0.69 -7.25 16.30
C ASP A 267 0.43 -7.54 17.32
N LEU A 268 1.16 -8.66 17.20
CA LEU A 268 2.29 -9.00 18.07
C LEU A 268 3.43 -7.99 18.00
N SER A 269 3.79 -7.57 16.79
CA SER A 269 4.88 -6.62 16.57
C SER A 269 4.53 -5.23 17.11
N THR A 270 3.28 -4.79 16.87
CA THR A 270 2.74 -3.51 17.37
C THR A 270 2.66 -3.52 18.90
N GLU A 271 2.10 -4.58 19.49
CA GLU A 271 1.92 -4.71 20.93
C GLU A 271 3.27 -4.72 21.67
N LEU A 272 4.26 -5.46 21.14
CA LEU A 272 5.59 -5.54 21.72
C LEU A 272 6.36 -4.21 21.62
N SER A 273 6.24 -3.49 20.50
CA SER A 273 6.83 -2.16 20.35
C SER A 273 6.23 -1.20 21.38
N ALA A 274 4.89 -1.10 21.43
CA ALA A 274 4.20 -0.22 22.36
C ALA A 274 4.54 -0.55 23.83
N ALA A 275 4.65 -1.84 24.18
CA ALA A 275 5.09 -2.23 25.52
C ALA A 275 6.52 -1.75 25.84
N ARG A 276 7.46 -1.83 24.89
CA ARG A 276 8.83 -1.32 25.07
C ARG A 276 8.88 0.21 25.16
N ASP A 277 8.15 0.89 24.30
CA ASP A 277 8.07 2.36 24.29
C ASP A 277 7.45 2.88 25.59
N MET A 278 6.49 2.14 26.16
CA MET A 278 5.90 2.44 27.47
C MET A 278 6.93 2.36 28.61
N ILE A 279 7.83 1.38 28.57
CA ILE A 279 8.92 1.27 29.55
C ILE A 279 9.91 2.43 29.35
N GLY A 280 10.27 2.75 28.10
CA GLY A 280 11.13 3.88 27.77
C GLY A 280 10.56 5.24 28.18
N ALA A 281 9.23 5.39 28.15
CA ALA A 281 8.51 6.57 28.61
C ALA A 281 8.42 6.70 30.15
N GLY A 282 8.83 5.66 30.90
CA GLY A 282 8.97 5.64 32.35
C GLY A 282 7.73 5.13 33.12
N ALA A 283 8.01 4.51 34.28
CA ALA A 283 7.08 3.76 35.14
C ALA A 283 5.78 4.46 35.53
N SER A 284 5.77 5.79 35.59
CA SER A 284 4.67 6.56 36.19
C SER A 284 3.39 6.60 35.32
N LEU A 285 3.38 6.00 34.13
CA LEU A 285 2.16 5.87 33.31
C LEU A 285 1.14 4.90 33.93
N LEU A 286 1.61 3.81 34.53
CA LEU A 286 0.75 2.78 35.13
C LEU A 286 0.57 2.94 36.65
N GLY A 287 1.42 3.73 37.31
CA GLY A 287 1.35 3.99 38.74
C GLY A 287 2.70 3.77 39.45
N PRO A 288 2.77 3.99 40.77
CA PRO A 288 4.03 3.92 41.51
C PRO A 288 4.65 2.51 41.55
N ASN A 289 3.83 1.46 41.47
CA ASN A 289 4.29 0.07 41.54
C ASN A 289 4.61 -0.55 40.17
N ALA A 290 4.48 0.22 39.10
CA ALA A 290 4.58 -0.27 37.74
C ALA A 290 6.00 -0.17 37.14
N ASP A 291 7.01 -0.03 37.99
CA ASP A 291 8.38 0.11 37.51
C ASP A 291 8.83 -1.11 36.70
N GLY A 292 9.36 -0.83 35.52
CA GLY A 292 9.77 -1.84 34.54
C GLY A 292 8.62 -2.64 33.91
N VAL A 293 7.36 -2.21 34.02
CA VAL A 293 6.21 -2.85 33.35
C VAL A 293 5.71 -1.99 32.20
N GLY A 294 5.69 -2.55 30.99
CA GLY A 294 5.13 -1.93 29.81
C GLY A 294 4.02 -2.78 29.22
N CYS A 295 3.01 -2.13 28.67
CA CYS A 295 1.86 -2.81 28.08
C CYS A 295 1.48 -2.11 26.77
N GLY A 296 1.18 -2.89 25.74
CA GLY A 296 0.64 -2.34 24.51
C GLY A 296 -0.87 -2.09 24.61
N ARG A 297 -1.47 -1.78 23.47
CA ARG A 297 -2.89 -1.44 23.38
C ARG A 297 -3.80 -2.59 23.80
N LEU A 298 -3.50 -3.82 23.36
CA LEU A 298 -4.38 -4.97 23.58
C LEU A 298 -4.51 -5.28 25.08
N LEU A 299 -3.39 -5.28 25.82
CA LEU A 299 -3.45 -5.54 27.26
C LEU A 299 -4.14 -4.39 27.99
N LEU A 300 -3.82 -3.14 27.64
CA LEU A 300 -4.43 -1.97 28.26
C LEU A 300 -5.95 -1.90 28.04
N GLN A 301 -6.43 -2.32 26.87
CA GLN A 301 -7.87 -2.47 26.61
C GLN A 301 -8.46 -3.57 27.49
N GLU A 302 -7.77 -4.71 27.58
CA GLU A 302 -8.27 -5.85 28.34
C GLU A 302 -8.43 -5.55 29.83
N VAL A 303 -7.51 -4.76 30.40
CA VAL A 303 -7.55 -4.37 31.81
C VAL A 303 -8.25 -3.03 32.05
N GLY A 304 -8.85 -2.42 31.02
CA GLY A 304 -9.61 -1.17 31.16
C GLY A 304 -8.77 0.07 31.50
N GLN A 305 -7.47 0.07 31.18
CA GLN A 305 -6.54 1.15 31.50
C GLN A 305 -6.13 2.02 30.30
N LEU A 306 -6.53 1.66 29.07
CA LEU A 306 -6.09 2.34 27.84
C LEU A 306 -6.34 3.86 27.88
N GLU A 307 -7.57 4.30 28.18
CA GLU A 307 -7.91 5.72 28.17
C GLU A 307 -7.24 6.50 29.31
N THR A 308 -7.01 5.85 30.46
CA THR A 308 -6.26 6.44 31.56
C THR A 308 -4.81 6.68 31.16
N VAL A 309 -4.18 5.71 30.50
CA VAL A 309 -2.81 5.82 30.00
C VAL A 309 -2.70 6.89 28.91
N ARG A 310 -3.62 6.91 27.94
CA ARG A 310 -3.64 7.94 26.88
C ARG A 310 -3.71 9.35 27.45
N ARG A 311 -4.62 9.61 28.41
CA ARG A 311 -4.71 10.91 29.10
C ARG A 311 -3.41 11.30 29.80
N LYS A 312 -2.73 10.36 30.45
CA LYS A 312 -1.43 10.61 31.11
C LYS A 312 -0.33 10.93 30.09
N ILE A 313 -0.31 10.25 28.95
CA ILE A 313 0.64 10.53 27.85
C ILE A 313 0.39 11.95 27.31
N ASP A 314 -0.86 12.31 27.04
CA ASP A 314 -1.21 13.65 26.57
C ASP A 314 -0.80 14.74 27.58
N ALA A 315 -1.06 14.52 28.87
CA ALA A 315 -0.66 15.44 29.92
C ALA A 315 0.87 15.64 29.96
N ARG A 316 1.65 14.57 29.79
CA ARG A 316 3.12 14.66 29.73
C ARG A 316 3.63 15.33 28.47
N LEU A 317 3.04 15.03 27.32
CA LEU A 317 3.44 15.65 26.05
C LEU A 317 3.24 17.17 26.08
N ARG A 318 2.21 17.66 26.78
CA ARG A 318 2.01 19.11 27.00
C ARG A 318 3.11 19.75 27.86
N VAL A 319 3.68 19.02 28.81
CA VAL A 319 4.73 19.54 29.71
C VAL A 319 6.12 19.41 29.09
N SER A 320 6.43 18.27 28.47
CA SER A 320 7.77 17.93 28.01
C SER A 320 8.04 18.30 26.54
N GLY A 321 7.05 18.80 25.79
CA GLY A 321 7.19 19.44 24.48
C GLY A 321 7.75 18.61 23.32
N GLY A 322 8.34 17.44 23.55
CA GLY A 322 9.04 16.73 22.47
C GLY A 322 9.67 15.38 22.82
N ASN A 323 9.16 14.63 23.81
CA ASN A 323 9.66 13.27 24.05
C ASN A 323 9.20 12.35 22.90
N GLY A 324 10.14 11.96 22.03
CA GLY A 324 9.89 11.10 20.86
C GLY A 324 9.20 9.78 21.24
N HIS A 325 9.65 9.11 22.30
CA HIS A 325 9.05 7.86 22.78
C HIS A 325 7.60 8.04 23.23
N LEU A 326 7.24 9.18 23.85
CA LEU A 326 5.86 9.45 24.23
C LEU A 326 4.95 9.70 23.01
N GLN A 327 5.48 10.30 21.94
CA GLN A 327 4.74 10.48 20.69
C GLN A 327 4.55 9.14 19.97
N GLU A 328 5.60 8.33 19.87
CA GLU A 328 5.54 6.98 19.29
C GLU A 328 4.57 6.09 20.07
N LEU A 329 4.66 6.11 21.40
CA LEU A 329 3.74 5.37 22.26
C LEU A 329 2.29 5.85 22.08
N LYS A 330 2.05 7.17 21.99
CA LYS A 330 0.72 7.71 21.73
C LYS A 330 0.12 7.11 20.46
N VAL A 331 0.91 7.06 19.38
CA VAL A 331 0.51 6.43 18.10
C VAL A 331 0.28 4.93 18.27
N GLY A 332 1.21 4.23 18.92
CA GLY A 332 1.16 2.78 19.17
C GLY A 332 -0.05 2.34 20.02
N LEU A 333 -0.59 3.24 20.84
CA LEU A 333 -1.79 2.99 21.62
C LEU A 333 -3.10 3.35 20.89
N THR A 334 -3.06 3.91 19.68
CA THR A 334 -4.27 4.20 18.88
C THR A 334 -4.85 2.95 18.20
N ALA A 335 -6.10 3.03 17.73
CA ALA A 335 -6.66 1.99 16.86
C ALA A 335 -5.91 1.87 15.52
N TYR A 336 -5.13 2.89 15.16
CA TYR A 336 -4.41 3.00 13.89
C TYR A 336 -2.93 2.58 13.98
N ALA A 337 -2.49 2.03 15.11
CA ALA A 337 -1.11 1.64 15.31
C ALA A 337 -0.58 0.69 14.21
N ASP A 338 -1.43 -0.23 13.74
CA ASP A 338 -1.09 -1.15 12.64
C ASP A 338 -0.91 -0.40 11.32
N VAL A 339 -1.77 0.58 11.03
CA VAL A 339 -1.66 1.44 9.86
C VAL A 339 -0.33 2.21 9.93
N ALA A 340 -0.01 2.82 11.07
CA ALA A 340 1.25 3.53 11.27
C ALA A 340 2.48 2.62 11.05
N GLN A 341 2.43 1.37 11.53
CA GLN A 341 3.51 0.41 11.30
C GLN A 341 3.63 0.01 9.81
N LEU A 342 2.52 -0.15 9.10
CA LEU A 342 2.52 -0.41 7.66
C LEU A 342 3.13 0.76 6.89
N LEU A 343 2.82 2.01 7.27
CA LEU A 343 3.43 3.21 6.70
C LEU A 343 4.94 3.26 6.96
N ALA A 344 5.40 2.94 8.17
CA ALA A 344 6.82 2.89 8.50
C ALA A 344 7.58 1.87 7.63
N ARG A 345 6.93 0.75 7.28
CA ARG A 345 7.47 -0.28 6.37
C ARG A 345 7.22 0.01 4.88
N LYS A 346 6.72 1.19 4.54
CA LYS A 346 6.38 1.61 3.16
C LYS A 346 5.36 0.69 2.46
N ARG A 347 4.49 0.02 3.22
CA ARG A 347 3.42 -0.87 2.71
C ARG A 347 2.12 -0.07 2.50
N TRP A 348 2.18 0.90 1.59
CA TRP A 348 1.14 1.91 1.40
C TRP A 348 -0.25 1.34 1.08
N ASP A 349 -0.33 0.37 0.16
CA ASP A 349 -1.63 -0.19 -0.26
C ASP A 349 -2.32 -0.98 0.85
N GLU A 350 -1.54 -1.65 1.70
CA GLU A 350 -2.08 -2.39 2.84
C GLU A 350 -2.55 -1.44 3.95
N ALA A 351 -1.85 -0.32 4.14
CA ALA A 351 -2.29 0.74 5.04
C ALA A 351 -3.63 1.33 4.57
N LEU A 352 -3.77 1.62 3.28
CA LEU A 352 -5.03 2.09 2.68
C LEU A 352 -6.16 1.06 2.85
N ALA A 353 -5.90 -0.20 2.53
CA ALA A 353 -6.89 -1.26 2.67
C ALA A 353 -7.32 -1.51 4.13
N GLN A 354 -6.44 -1.24 5.11
CA GLN A 354 -6.82 -1.28 6.52
C GLN A 354 -7.69 -0.09 6.91
N LEU A 355 -7.34 1.13 6.46
CA LEU A 355 -8.14 2.34 6.71
C LEU A 355 -9.55 2.23 6.11
N GLU A 356 -9.69 1.68 4.91
CA GLU A 356 -10.98 1.43 4.25
C GLU A 356 -11.87 0.41 4.97
N ARG A 357 -11.28 -0.45 5.83
CA ARG A 357 -12.00 -1.47 6.60
C ARG A 357 -12.47 -0.99 7.96
N LEU A 358 -12.03 0.19 8.39
CA LEU A 358 -12.46 0.75 9.66
C LEU A 358 -13.96 1.07 9.64
N PRO A 359 -14.65 1.11 10.79
CA PRO A 359 -16.00 1.62 10.86
C PRO A 359 -16.09 3.05 10.28
N PRO A 360 -17.19 3.44 9.60
CA PRO A 360 -17.32 4.78 9.01
C PRO A 360 -17.02 5.93 9.98
N ALA A 361 -17.46 5.81 11.23
CA ALA A 361 -17.18 6.80 12.28
C ALA A 361 -15.68 6.97 12.59
N GLU A 362 -14.87 5.92 12.42
CA GLU A 362 -13.42 5.99 12.61
C GLU A 362 -12.70 6.48 11.34
N GLN A 363 -13.21 6.13 10.16
CA GLN A 363 -12.66 6.61 8.88
C GLN A 363 -12.68 8.14 8.78
N ASP A 364 -13.72 8.77 9.30
CA ASP A 364 -13.88 10.23 9.29
C ASP A 364 -13.04 10.95 10.35
N SER A 365 -12.42 10.21 11.27
CA SER A 365 -11.58 10.81 12.30
C SER A 365 -10.37 11.53 11.69
N ALA A 366 -9.96 12.63 12.32
CA ALA A 366 -8.82 13.42 11.84
C ALA A 366 -7.53 12.59 11.71
N GLU A 367 -7.30 11.65 12.63
CA GLU A 367 -6.14 10.76 12.60
C GLU A 367 -6.19 9.76 11.43
N ALA A 368 -7.35 9.15 11.18
CA ALA A 368 -7.52 8.24 10.04
C ALA A 368 -7.32 8.98 8.71
N ARG A 369 -7.88 10.19 8.58
CA ARG A 369 -7.69 11.05 7.40
C ARG A 369 -6.23 11.45 7.20
N ARG A 370 -5.52 11.79 8.27
CA ARG A 370 -4.08 12.09 8.26
C ARG A 370 -3.25 10.89 7.78
N LEU A 371 -3.50 9.70 8.33
CA LEU A 371 -2.81 8.47 7.92
C LEU A 371 -3.15 8.05 6.49
N ASN A 372 -4.41 8.24 6.06
CA ASN A 372 -4.84 8.00 4.68
C ASN A 372 -4.06 8.89 3.70
N ALA A 373 -4.02 10.20 3.96
CA ALA A 373 -3.26 11.11 3.14
C ALA A 373 -1.76 10.77 3.09
N ARG A 374 -1.16 10.40 4.22
CA ARG A 374 0.25 9.96 4.26
C ARG A 374 0.48 8.68 3.45
N ALA A 375 -0.45 7.73 3.49
CA ALA A 375 -0.40 6.52 2.68
C ALA A 375 -0.50 6.83 1.18
N LEU A 376 -1.42 7.72 0.79
CA LEU A 376 -1.61 8.19 -0.59
C LEU A 376 -0.38 8.95 -1.11
N ILE A 377 0.25 9.78 -0.27
CA ILE A 377 1.49 10.49 -0.61
C ILE A 377 2.63 9.50 -0.86
N GLY A 378 2.84 8.55 0.07
CA GLY A 378 3.85 7.50 -0.08
C GLY A 378 3.62 6.61 -1.32
N ARG A 379 2.36 6.26 -1.61
CA ARG A 379 1.97 5.54 -2.82
C ARG A 379 2.28 6.35 -4.08
N GLY A 380 1.94 7.64 -4.10
CA GLY A 380 2.23 8.53 -5.23
C GLY A 380 3.73 8.65 -5.50
N HIS A 381 4.56 8.72 -4.46
CA HIS A 381 6.03 8.69 -4.63
C HIS A 381 6.51 7.39 -5.29
N ARG A 382 6.01 6.23 -4.84
CA ARG A 382 6.34 4.93 -5.44
C ARG A 382 5.91 4.85 -6.91
N GLU A 383 4.71 5.32 -7.24
CA GLU A 383 4.19 5.36 -8.61
C GLU A 383 5.02 6.28 -9.52
N ALA A 384 5.41 7.46 -9.02
CA ALA A 384 6.27 8.39 -9.74
C ALA A 384 7.68 7.82 -9.99
N THR A 385 8.27 7.14 -9.00
CA THR A 385 9.55 6.43 -9.17
C THR A 385 9.45 5.31 -10.22
N ALA A 386 8.31 4.63 -10.32
CA ALA A 386 8.05 3.63 -11.36
C ALA A 386 7.79 4.26 -12.76
N GLY A 387 7.75 5.59 -12.86
CA GLY A 387 7.52 6.31 -14.11
C GLY A 387 6.05 6.56 -14.46
N ASP A 388 5.11 6.13 -13.61
CA ASP A 388 3.67 6.37 -13.79
C ASP A 388 3.22 7.65 -13.08
N VAL A 389 3.55 8.78 -13.70
CA VAL A 389 3.22 10.11 -13.17
C VAL A 389 1.70 10.34 -13.12
N SER A 390 0.90 9.72 -14.00
CA SER A 390 -0.55 9.90 -13.97
C SER A 390 -1.18 9.19 -12.77
N ALA A 391 -0.76 7.95 -12.46
CA ALA A 391 -1.17 7.28 -11.23
C ALA A 391 -0.74 8.09 -9.99
N ALA A 392 0.51 8.58 -9.97
CA ALA A 392 1.01 9.40 -8.88
C ALA A 392 0.19 10.68 -8.65
N LEU A 393 -0.18 11.40 -9.72
CA LEU A 393 -1.03 12.58 -9.64
C LEU A 393 -2.42 12.27 -9.09
N LYS A 394 -3.01 11.12 -9.45
CA LYS A 394 -4.28 10.67 -8.84
C LYS A 394 -4.12 10.42 -7.35
N SER A 395 -3.08 9.70 -6.93
CA SER A 395 -2.80 9.41 -5.53
C SER A 395 -2.60 10.70 -4.71
N TRP A 396 -1.76 11.64 -5.16
CA TRP A 396 -1.57 12.93 -4.48
C TRP A 396 -2.81 13.83 -4.52
N GLY A 397 -3.57 13.80 -5.62
CA GLY A 397 -4.85 14.51 -5.73
C GLY A 397 -5.86 14.03 -4.69
N SER A 398 -5.99 12.71 -4.51
CA SER A 398 -6.81 12.13 -3.44
C SER A 398 -6.29 12.50 -2.05
N ALA A 399 -4.97 12.56 -1.84
CA ALA A 399 -4.41 12.99 -0.56
C ALA A 399 -4.83 14.42 -0.19
N LEU A 400 -4.78 15.36 -1.16
CA LEU A 400 -5.21 16.75 -0.99
C LEU A 400 -6.71 16.90 -0.71
N GLN A 401 -7.54 15.93 -1.10
CA GLN A 401 -8.98 15.92 -0.82
C GLN A 401 -9.29 15.42 0.60
N VAL A 402 -8.46 14.53 1.15
CA VAL A 402 -8.74 13.87 2.44
C VAL A 402 -8.11 14.62 3.62
N THR A 403 -6.99 15.32 3.43
CA THR A 403 -6.25 15.96 4.54
C THR A 403 -6.51 17.45 4.72
N ASP A 404 -6.72 17.82 5.99
CA ASP A 404 -6.72 19.20 6.49
C ASP A 404 -5.34 19.59 7.08
N ASP A 405 -4.41 18.64 7.24
CA ASP A 405 -3.06 18.86 7.78
C ASP A 405 -2.19 19.66 6.78
N HIS A 406 -1.76 20.87 7.18
CA HIS A 406 -1.01 21.78 6.32
C HIS A 406 0.32 21.17 5.83
N GLU A 407 1.06 20.45 6.68
CA GLU A 407 2.36 19.87 6.32
C GLU A 407 2.19 18.81 5.22
N LEU A 408 1.20 17.92 5.38
CA LEU A 408 0.91 16.90 4.38
C LEU A 408 0.39 17.50 3.07
N ARG A 409 -0.39 18.59 3.13
CA ARG A 409 -0.84 19.32 1.93
C ARG A 409 0.33 19.96 1.18
N GLU A 410 1.28 20.54 1.91
CA GLU A 410 2.49 21.13 1.34
C GLU A 410 3.40 20.06 0.71
N GLU A 411 3.58 18.92 1.40
CA GLU A 411 4.32 17.77 0.88
C GLU A 411 3.72 17.25 -0.43
N ALA A 412 2.41 16.97 -0.46
CA ALA A 412 1.71 16.53 -1.65
C ALA A 412 1.79 17.56 -2.80
N THR A 413 1.64 18.84 -2.48
CA THR A 413 1.75 19.94 -3.45
C THR A 413 3.14 20.00 -4.06
N THR A 414 4.18 19.91 -3.24
CA THR A 414 5.58 19.91 -3.66
C THR A 414 5.89 18.69 -4.53
N ALA A 415 5.37 17.51 -4.16
CA ALA A 415 5.53 16.28 -4.93
C ALA A 415 4.88 16.38 -6.33
N ILE A 416 3.66 16.92 -6.41
CA ILE A 416 2.96 17.18 -7.68
C ILE A 416 3.78 18.14 -8.56
N VAL A 417 4.16 19.30 -8.03
CA VAL A 417 4.88 20.33 -8.79
C VAL A 417 6.21 19.80 -9.31
N SER A 418 7.03 19.20 -8.44
CA SER A 418 8.35 18.68 -8.81
C SER A 418 8.26 17.56 -9.86
N SER A 419 7.32 16.62 -9.69
CA SER A 419 7.16 15.49 -10.61
C SER A 419 6.63 15.90 -11.98
N CYS A 420 5.67 16.84 -12.03
CA CYS A 420 5.18 17.41 -13.29
C CYS A 420 6.29 18.15 -14.05
N LEU A 421 7.10 18.96 -13.36
CA LEU A 421 8.22 19.67 -13.97
C LEU A 421 9.30 18.71 -14.48
N ALA A 422 9.70 17.72 -13.67
CA ALA A 422 10.69 16.72 -14.06
C ALA A 422 10.20 15.91 -15.28
N ARG A 423 8.94 15.48 -15.28
CA ARG A 423 8.36 14.72 -16.40
C ARG A 423 8.25 15.57 -17.67
N ALA A 424 7.80 16.81 -17.56
CA ALA A 424 7.75 17.74 -18.68
C ALA A 424 9.15 18.03 -19.26
N ALA A 425 10.17 18.13 -18.41
CA ALA A 425 11.56 18.26 -18.85
C ALA A 425 12.06 17.00 -19.59
N ALA A 426 11.78 15.81 -19.07
CA ALA A 426 12.19 14.53 -19.67
C ALA A 426 11.52 14.26 -21.04
N LEU A 427 10.25 14.65 -21.20
CA LEU A 427 9.54 14.56 -22.48
C LEU A 427 10.14 15.50 -23.55
N GLY A 428 10.73 16.61 -23.11
CA GLY A 428 11.44 17.57 -23.95
C GLY A 428 10.59 18.17 -25.07
N LYS A 429 11.25 18.81 -26.04
CA LYS A 429 10.57 19.44 -27.19
C LYS A 429 9.95 18.44 -28.16
N ARG A 430 10.46 17.19 -28.20
CA ARG A 430 9.98 16.14 -29.12
C ARG A 430 8.59 15.62 -28.77
N GLN A 431 8.18 15.75 -27.50
CA GLN A 431 6.87 15.31 -27.02
C GLN A 431 6.13 16.44 -26.28
N ALA A 432 6.13 17.64 -26.88
CA ALA A 432 5.57 18.85 -26.28
C ALA A 432 4.10 18.68 -25.83
N ASP A 433 3.25 18.02 -26.63
CA ASP A 433 1.83 17.83 -26.30
C ASP A 433 1.65 16.99 -25.01
N LYS A 434 2.47 15.95 -24.84
CA LYS A 434 2.46 15.14 -23.61
C LYS A 434 2.98 15.94 -22.41
N ALA A 435 4.02 16.75 -22.61
CA ALA A 435 4.56 17.61 -21.56
C ALA A 435 3.53 18.65 -21.11
N ILE A 436 2.83 19.27 -22.05
CA ILE A 436 1.72 20.20 -21.80
C ILE A 436 0.60 19.50 -21.04
N SER A 437 0.17 18.31 -21.47
CA SER A 437 -0.88 17.55 -20.80
C SER A 437 -0.55 17.25 -19.33
N VAL A 438 0.69 16.85 -19.03
CA VAL A 438 1.13 16.56 -17.65
C VAL A 438 1.14 17.82 -16.78
N LEU A 439 1.58 18.96 -17.33
CA LEU A 439 1.55 20.23 -16.59
C LEU A 439 0.11 20.70 -16.35
N GLU A 440 -0.79 20.54 -17.32
CA GLU A 440 -2.19 20.86 -17.16
C GLU A 440 -2.88 20.00 -16.09
N GLU A 441 -2.58 18.70 -16.05
CA GLU A 441 -3.10 17.79 -15.03
C GLU A 441 -2.63 18.24 -13.62
N GLY A 442 -1.34 18.55 -13.46
CA GLY A 442 -0.81 19.09 -12.20
C GLY A 442 -1.49 20.40 -11.79
N ARG A 443 -1.71 21.33 -12.73
CA ARG A 443 -2.37 22.62 -12.47
C ARG A 443 -3.84 22.49 -12.05
N ARG A 444 -4.53 21.42 -12.46
CA ARG A 444 -5.91 21.15 -11.99
C ARG A 444 -5.94 20.77 -10.52
N LEU A 445 -4.86 20.18 -10.01
CA LEU A 445 -4.74 19.75 -8.62
C LEU A 445 -4.20 20.86 -7.71
N VAL A 446 -3.19 21.61 -8.19
CA VAL A 446 -2.50 22.62 -7.37
C VAL A 446 -2.26 23.93 -8.12
N LYS A 447 -2.43 25.05 -7.41
CA LYS A 447 -2.05 26.38 -7.91
C LYS A 447 -0.55 26.57 -7.69
N SER A 448 0.22 26.63 -8.77
CA SER A 448 1.67 26.82 -8.70
C SER A 448 2.17 27.68 -9.85
N ARG A 449 2.83 28.80 -9.48
CA ARG A 449 3.46 29.70 -10.44
C ARG A 449 4.53 29.00 -11.29
N ASN A 450 5.24 28.02 -10.72
CA ASN A 450 6.27 27.28 -11.45
C ASN A 450 5.66 26.40 -12.56
N LEU A 451 4.50 25.78 -12.29
CA LEU A 451 3.76 25.03 -13.33
C LEU A 451 3.19 25.97 -14.39
N ASP A 452 2.65 27.12 -13.98
CA ASP A 452 2.12 28.15 -14.89
C ASP A 452 3.21 28.62 -15.87
N LEU A 453 4.37 29.03 -15.35
CA LEU A 453 5.49 29.54 -16.15
C LEU A 453 6.05 28.46 -17.09
N ARG A 454 6.26 27.24 -16.60
CA ARG A 454 6.78 26.16 -17.45
C ARG A 454 5.80 25.78 -18.56
N LEU A 455 4.50 25.77 -18.26
CA LEU A 455 3.45 25.55 -19.27
C LEU A 455 3.44 26.70 -20.28
N ALA A 456 3.56 27.94 -19.81
CA ALA A 456 3.62 29.11 -20.67
C ALA A 456 4.80 29.05 -21.66
N ASP A 457 5.98 28.61 -21.20
CA ASP A 457 7.15 28.45 -22.06
C ASP A 457 6.93 27.40 -23.15
N LEU A 458 6.37 26.23 -22.81
CA LEU A 458 6.09 25.18 -23.80
C LEU A 458 5.03 25.62 -24.81
N LEU A 459 3.97 26.31 -24.37
CA LEU A 459 2.95 26.87 -25.24
C LEU A 459 3.54 27.95 -26.18
N CYS A 460 4.43 28.80 -25.66
CA CYS A 460 5.13 29.82 -26.44
C CYS A 460 6.03 29.18 -27.51
N ASP A 461 6.85 28.18 -27.13
CA ASP A 461 7.72 27.46 -28.06
C ASP A 461 6.90 26.73 -29.14
N GLN A 462 5.81 26.07 -28.76
CA GLN A 462 4.90 25.40 -29.71
C GLN A 462 4.26 26.41 -30.68
N ALA A 463 3.82 27.56 -30.18
CA ALA A 463 3.27 28.61 -31.03
C ALA A 463 4.31 29.13 -32.03
N VAL A 464 5.53 29.42 -31.58
CA VAL A 464 6.63 29.88 -32.44
C VAL A 464 6.93 28.85 -33.54
N THR A 465 6.96 27.56 -33.20
CA THR A 465 7.11 26.49 -34.21
C THR A 465 5.98 26.51 -35.23
N ILE A 466 4.72 26.62 -34.80
CA ILE A 466 3.56 26.70 -35.71
C ILE A 466 3.67 27.91 -36.64
N PHE A 467 4.03 29.09 -36.12
CA PHE A 467 4.21 30.30 -36.92
C PHE A 467 5.34 30.11 -37.95
N ASN A 468 6.52 29.66 -37.52
CA ASN A 468 7.67 29.47 -38.39
C ASN A 468 7.41 28.44 -39.48
N GLU A 469 6.86 27.28 -39.13
CA GLU A 469 6.52 26.23 -40.10
C GLU A 469 5.46 26.72 -41.09
N THR A 470 4.44 27.44 -40.63
CA THR A 470 3.38 27.95 -41.50
C THR A 470 3.92 29.03 -42.44
N GLN A 471 4.74 29.96 -41.95
CA GLN A 471 5.39 30.96 -42.79
C GLN A 471 6.34 30.33 -43.81
N ASN A 472 7.11 29.30 -43.42
CA ASN A 472 7.98 28.58 -44.34
C ASN A 472 7.17 27.82 -45.41
N LYS A 473 6.04 27.21 -45.03
CA LYS A 473 5.10 26.57 -45.97
C LYS A 473 4.50 27.58 -46.95
N ILE A 474 4.13 28.78 -46.48
CA ILE A 474 3.65 29.86 -47.34
C ILE A 474 4.77 30.30 -48.30
N LYS A 475 5.99 30.52 -47.81
CA LYS A 475 7.14 30.94 -48.64
C LYS A 475 7.54 29.92 -49.69
N ALA A 476 7.52 28.63 -49.35
CA ALA A 476 7.87 27.55 -50.26
C ALA A 476 6.79 27.28 -51.32
N ARG A 477 5.55 27.73 -51.08
CA ARG A 477 4.44 27.56 -52.00
C ARG A 477 4.38 28.74 -52.97
N GLU A 478 4.41 28.45 -54.27
CA GLU A 478 4.12 29.46 -55.29
C GLU A 478 2.60 29.76 -55.37
N GLY A 479 2.07 30.53 -54.41
CA GLY A 479 0.67 30.92 -54.39
C GLY A 479 0.25 31.70 -53.13
N PRO A 480 -0.99 32.23 -53.10
CA PRO A 480 -1.51 32.92 -51.92
C PRO A 480 -1.64 31.95 -50.73
N PRO A 481 -1.63 32.48 -49.49
CA PRO A 481 -1.93 31.69 -48.30
C PRO A 481 -3.31 31.03 -48.40
N THR A 482 -3.47 29.86 -47.79
CA THR A 482 -4.74 29.12 -47.75
C THR A 482 -5.48 29.35 -46.44
N ALA A 483 -6.77 28.99 -46.42
CA ALA A 483 -7.55 28.95 -45.17
C ALA A 483 -6.99 27.96 -44.12
N GLY A 484 -6.17 26.99 -44.54
CA GLY A 484 -5.46 26.11 -43.62
C GLY A 484 -4.31 26.81 -42.91
N ASP A 485 -3.57 27.66 -43.64
CA ASP A 485 -2.47 28.46 -43.10
C ASP A 485 -2.99 29.48 -42.08
N GLU A 486 -4.10 30.16 -42.40
CA GLU A 486 -4.78 31.07 -41.46
C GLU A 486 -5.21 30.36 -40.16
N ARG A 487 -5.88 29.21 -40.26
CA ARG A 487 -6.29 28.42 -39.08
C ARG A 487 -5.09 27.93 -38.26
N ALA A 488 -3.94 27.66 -38.88
CA ALA A 488 -2.72 27.31 -38.16
C ALA A 488 -2.18 28.52 -37.37
N LEU A 489 -2.11 29.70 -38.00
CA LEU A 489 -1.68 30.93 -37.34
C LEU A 489 -2.63 31.37 -36.22
N GLU A 490 -3.94 31.22 -36.40
CA GLU A 490 -4.94 31.48 -35.34
C GLU A 490 -4.74 30.56 -34.13
N ARG A 491 -4.46 29.27 -34.35
CA ARG A 491 -4.10 28.35 -33.27
C ARG A 491 -2.81 28.77 -32.57
N GLY A 492 -1.77 29.15 -33.33
CA GLY A 492 -0.53 29.67 -32.77
C GLY A 492 -0.76 30.91 -31.90
N LEU A 493 -1.58 31.85 -32.37
CA LEU A 493 -1.92 33.07 -31.64
C LEU A 493 -2.67 32.75 -30.33
N ALA A 494 -3.63 31.83 -30.37
CA ALA A 494 -4.36 31.40 -29.18
C ALA A 494 -3.42 30.79 -28.12
N LEU A 495 -2.41 30.03 -28.54
CA LEU A 495 -1.37 29.49 -27.64
C LEU A 495 -0.51 30.60 -27.03
N LEU A 496 -0.09 31.62 -27.79
CA LEU A 496 0.65 32.77 -27.28
C LEU A 496 -0.17 33.59 -26.27
N GLU A 497 -1.43 33.86 -26.58
CA GLU A 497 -2.32 34.57 -25.66
C GLU A 497 -2.54 33.79 -24.37
N ARG A 498 -2.69 32.46 -24.46
CA ARG A 498 -2.75 31.59 -23.29
C ARG A 498 -1.45 31.61 -22.49
N ALA A 499 -0.30 31.51 -23.14
CA ALA A 499 1.01 31.61 -22.49
C ALA A 499 1.22 32.96 -21.79
N SER A 500 0.77 34.05 -22.40
CA SER A 500 0.82 35.38 -21.79
C SER A 500 -0.04 35.47 -20.53
N LYS A 501 -1.26 34.91 -20.54
CA LYS A 501 -2.13 34.84 -19.36
C LYS A 501 -1.54 33.99 -18.21
N LEU A 502 -0.64 33.07 -18.53
CA LEU A 502 0.10 32.25 -17.56
C LEU A 502 1.37 32.94 -17.04
N GLY A 503 1.66 34.18 -17.49
CA GLY A 503 2.78 34.99 -17.00
C GLY A 503 4.05 34.93 -17.86
N SER A 504 4.00 34.42 -19.09
CA SER A 504 5.16 34.50 -20.00
C SER A 504 5.30 35.90 -20.60
N GLU A 505 6.32 36.64 -20.18
CA GLU A 505 6.68 37.95 -20.75
C GLU A 505 7.14 37.83 -22.21
N ARG A 506 7.81 36.73 -22.57
CA ARG A 506 8.18 36.45 -23.97
C ARG A 506 6.93 36.32 -24.84
N ALA A 507 5.95 35.54 -24.41
CA ALA A 507 4.70 35.40 -25.15
C ALA A 507 3.96 36.75 -25.27
N LYS A 508 3.90 37.52 -24.18
CA LYS A 508 3.30 38.86 -24.15
C LYS A 508 3.90 39.80 -25.21
N GLY A 509 5.23 39.82 -25.33
CA GLY A 509 5.91 40.60 -26.37
C GLY A 509 5.62 40.10 -27.79
N GLN A 510 5.40 38.80 -27.97
CA GLN A 510 5.16 38.19 -29.29
C GLN A 510 3.70 38.27 -29.78
N VAL A 511 2.72 38.47 -28.89
CA VAL A 511 1.28 38.53 -29.27
C VAL A 511 1.01 39.63 -30.30
N ALA A 512 1.58 40.82 -30.13
CA ALA A 512 1.38 41.93 -31.07
C ALA A 512 1.93 41.60 -32.48
N THR A 513 3.14 41.06 -32.55
CA THR A 513 3.76 40.63 -33.80
C THR A 513 2.99 39.49 -34.46
N ALA A 514 2.54 38.50 -33.68
CA ALA A 514 1.73 37.39 -34.17
C ALA A 514 0.40 37.87 -34.77
N LYS A 515 -0.26 38.85 -34.16
CA LYS A 515 -1.48 39.49 -34.69
C LYS A 515 -1.22 40.18 -36.02
N GLN A 516 -0.12 40.93 -36.13
CA GLN A 516 0.27 41.59 -37.39
C GLN A 516 0.53 40.57 -38.51
N VAL A 517 1.24 39.47 -38.21
CA VAL A 517 1.50 38.39 -39.17
C VAL A 517 0.20 37.74 -39.63
N LEU A 518 -0.69 37.41 -38.70
CA LEU A 518 -1.99 36.82 -39.02
C LEU A 518 -2.81 37.78 -39.92
N GLU A 519 -2.86 39.07 -39.59
CA GLU A 519 -3.58 40.05 -40.39
C GLU A 519 -2.98 40.20 -41.78
N ALA A 520 -1.65 40.25 -41.90
CA ALA A 520 -0.97 40.27 -43.20
C ALA A 520 -1.32 39.04 -44.06
N VAL A 521 -1.40 37.85 -43.44
CA VAL A 521 -1.83 36.62 -44.13
C VAL A 521 -3.30 36.67 -44.53
N LYS A 522 -4.19 37.19 -43.67
CA LYS A 522 -5.62 37.41 -43.99
C LYS A 522 -5.79 38.36 -45.18
N GLN A 523 -5.01 39.43 -45.24
CA GLN A 523 -5.02 40.37 -46.36
C GLN A 523 -4.44 39.74 -47.63
N ALA A 524 -3.33 39.01 -47.55
CA ALA A 524 -2.72 38.32 -48.70
C ALA A 524 -3.59 37.17 -49.25
N ARG A 525 -4.47 36.59 -48.44
CA ARG A 525 -5.47 35.60 -48.86
C ARG A 525 -6.61 36.24 -49.66
N LYS A 526 -6.93 37.51 -49.42
CA LYS A 526 -7.97 38.19 -50.21
C LYS A 526 -7.53 38.18 -51.67
N PRO A 527 -8.43 37.82 -52.61
CA PRO A 527 -8.09 37.85 -54.03
C PRO A 527 -7.57 39.24 -54.38
N PRO A 528 -6.53 39.37 -55.23
CA PRO A 528 -6.03 40.67 -55.64
C PRO A 528 -7.19 41.51 -56.18
N GLN A 529 -7.19 42.81 -55.84
CA GLN A 529 -8.22 43.73 -56.29
C GLN A 529 -8.42 43.61 -57.80
N PRO A 530 -9.66 43.78 -58.32
CA PRO A 530 -9.99 43.71 -59.74
C PRO A 530 -8.90 44.29 -60.66
N ALA A 531 -8.42 45.49 -60.34
CA ALA A 531 -7.40 46.22 -61.10
C ALA A 531 -6.11 45.43 -61.40
N GLN A 532 -5.58 44.63 -60.46
CA GLN A 532 -4.27 43.97 -60.61
C GLN A 532 -4.29 42.79 -61.58
N TRP A 533 -5.32 41.93 -61.54
CA TRP A 533 -5.42 40.84 -62.51
C TRP A 533 -5.99 41.32 -63.85
N THR A 534 -6.71 42.45 -63.90
CA THR A 534 -7.00 43.14 -65.16
C THR A 534 -5.71 43.62 -65.83
N GLU A 535 -4.73 44.12 -65.05
CA GLU A 535 -3.42 44.51 -65.58
C GLU A 535 -2.60 43.30 -66.06
N TRP A 536 -2.62 42.18 -65.33
CA TRP A 536 -1.99 40.93 -65.81
C TRP A 536 -2.70 40.35 -67.02
N ALA A 537 -4.03 40.43 -67.09
CA ALA A 537 -4.80 40.04 -68.26
C ALA A 537 -4.45 40.92 -69.47
N LYS A 538 -4.27 42.23 -69.25
CA LYS A 538 -3.77 43.17 -70.28
C LYS A 538 -2.37 42.79 -70.74
N LYS A 539 -1.41 42.59 -69.83
CA LYS A 539 -0.05 42.14 -70.16
C LYS A 539 -0.03 40.81 -70.91
N ALA A 540 -0.93 39.90 -70.58
CA ALA A 540 -1.07 38.65 -71.31
C ALA A 540 -1.60 38.86 -72.74
N ASN A 541 -2.60 39.74 -72.91
CA ASN A 541 -3.13 40.09 -74.23
C ASN A 541 -2.08 40.83 -75.08
N ASP A 542 -1.33 41.77 -74.49
CA ASP A 542 -0.26 42.51 -75.17
C ASP A 542 0.91 41.59 -75.58
N ALA A 543 1.23 40.57 -74.78
CA ALA A 543 2.22 39.55 -75.13
C ALA A 543 1.70 38.64 -76.26
N ALA A 544 0.44 38.21 -76.18
CA ALA A 544 -0.20 37.43 -77.23
C ALA A 544 -0.27 38.20 -78.56
N GLY A 545 -0.52 39.51 -78.53
CA GLY A 545 -0.52 40.37 -79.72
C GLY A 545 0.86 40.58 -80.36
N ARG A 546 1.94 40.24 -79.65
CA ARG A 546 3.33 40.26 -80.16
C ARG A 546 3.87 38.85 -80.47
N ASP A 547 2.99 37.85 -80.52
CA ASP A 547 3.32 36.44 -80.67
C ASP A 547 4.28 35.88 -79.60
N ASP A 548 4.41 36.57 -78.44
CA ASP A 548 5.17 36.09 -77.29
C ASP A 548 4.27 35.18 -76.42
N TRP A 549 4.05 33.97 -76.93
CA TRP A 549 3.13 33.02 -76.34
C TRP A 549 3.60 32.48 -74.98
N ASP A 550 4.91 32.45 -74.73
CA ASP A 550 5.49 32.03 -73.45
C ASP A 550 5.12 33.03 -72.33
N THR A 551 5.28 34.32 -72.61
CA THR A 551 4.91 35.39 -71.68
C THR A 551 3.39 35.47 -71.49
N ALA A 552 2.61 35.33 -72.57
CA ALA A 552 1.15 35.34 -72.51
C ALA A 552 0.58 34.20 -71.63
N VAL A 553 1.07 32.96 -71.83
CA VAL A 553 0.69 31.80 -71.03
C VAL A 553 1.07 32.00 -69.56
N THR A 554 2.24 32.58 -69.30
CA THR A 554 2.72 32.85 -67.94
C THR A 554 1.79 33.81 -67.20
N TYR A 555 1.42 34.95 -67.81
CA TYR A 555 0.50 35.90 -67.19
C TYR A 555 -0.94 35.37 -67.09
N LEU A 556 -1.47 34.64 -68.07
CA LEU A 556 -2.80 34.03 -67.98
C LEU A 556 -2.89 32.97 -66.88
N ARG A 557 -1.83 32.18 -66.68
CA ARG A 557 -1.77 31.25 -65.54
C ARG A 557 -1.75 32.00 -64.20
N ARG A 558 -1.04 33.13 -64.11
CA ARG A 558 -1.08 34.00 -62.91
C ARG A 558 -2.49 34.55 -62.66
N VAL A 559 -3.16 35.04 -63.70
CA VAL A 559 -4.54 35.54 -63.63
C VAL A 559 -5.50 34.45 -63.17
N LEU A 560 -5.46 33.25 -63.76
CA LEU A 560 -6.36 32.15 -63.39
C LEU A 560 -6.11 31.64 -61.97
N ARG A 561 -4.85 31.59 -61.51
CA ARG A 561 -4.53 31.25 -60.11
C ARG A 561 -5.06 32.31 -59.14
N ALA A 562 -4.96 33.59 -59.51
CA ALA A 562 -5.37 34.72 -58.67
C ALA A 562 -6.90 34.92 -58.62
N ALA A 563 -7.58 34.73 -59.75
CA ALA A 563 -9.03 34.88 -59.85
C ALA A 563 -9.78 33.63 -59.36
N GLY A 564 -9.14 32.45 -59.34
CA GLY A 564 -9.73 31.20 -58.86
C GLY A 564 -11.05 30.86 -59.57
N THR A 565 -12.13 30.66 -58.80
CA THR A 565 -13.47 30.40 -59.35
C THR A 565 -14.10 31.62 -60.02
N LYS A 566 -13.62 32.83 -59.74
CA LYS A 566 -14.07 34.08 -60.37
C LYS A 566 -13.40 34.36 -61.72
N ALA A 567 -12.47 33.51 -62.15
CA ALA A 567 -11.92 33.58 -63.50
C ALA A 567 -13.04 33.41 -64.54
N THR A 568 -13.20 34.39 -65.43
CA THR A 568 -14.21 34.32 -66.49
C THR A 568 -13.89 33.16 -67.44
N ALA A 569 -14.94 32.53 -68.01
CA ALA A 569 -14.78 31.49 -69.02
C ALA A 569 -13.87 31.94 -70.18
N THR A 570 -13.93 33.24 -70.51
CA THR A 570 -13.09 33.92 -71.49
C THR A 570 -11.60 33.80 -71.17
N MET A 571 -11.15 33.96 -69.92
CA MET A 571 -9.74 33.85 -69.57
C MET A 571 -9.20 32.42 -69.70
N ARG A 572 -10.03 31.42 -69.37
CA ARG A 572 -9.68 30.01 -69.58
C ARG A 572 -9.58 29.69 -71.08
N LYS A 573 -10.51 30.21 -71.88
CA LYS A 573 -10.48 30.11 -73.35
C LYS A 573 -9.24 30.78 -73.95
N ASN A 574 -8.87 31.97 -73.47
CA ASN A 574 -7.66 32.67 -73.93
C ASN A 574 -6.39 31.89 -73.59
N LEU A 575 -6.30 31.27 -72.41
CA LEU A 575 -5.17 30.40 -72.08
C LEU A 575 -5.11 29.17 -72.98
N ALA A 576 -6.24 28.50 -73.22
CA ALA A 576 -6.31 27.35 -74.11
C ALA A 576 -5.86 27.73 -75.53
N THR A 577 -6.27 28.90 -76.01
CA THR A 577 -5.88 29.45 -77.32
C THR A 577 -4.37 29.72 -77.37
N CYS A 578 -3.81 30.42 -76.37
CA CYS A 578 -2.37 30.70 -76.32
C CYS A 578 -1.53 29.42 -76.26
N LEU A 579 -1.98 28.39 -75.51
CA LEU A 579 -1.30 27.09 -75.45
C LEU A 579 -1.34 26.36 -76.80
N ALA A 580 -2.47 26.39 -77.51
CA ALA A 580 -2.61 25.80 -78.84
C ALA A 580 -1.70 26.51 -79.86
N THR A 581 -1.72 27.85 -79.91
CA THR A 581 -0.90 28.63 -80.84
C THR A 581 0.59 28.47 -80.57
N ARG A 582 1.00 28.44 -79.30
CA ARG A 582 2.39 28.11 -78.90
C ARG A 582 2.84 26.75 -79.42
N ALA A 583 1.99 25.72 -79.24
CA ALA A 583 2.29 24.37 -79.69
C ALA A 583 2.43 24.30 -81.22
N ILE A 584 1.53 24.96 -81.95
CA ILE A 584 1.62 25.07 -83.42
C ILE A 584 2.93 25.75 -83.84
N GLY A 585 3.29 26.88 -83.22
CA GLY A 585 4.53 27.59 -83.52
C GLY A 585 5.80 26.76 -83.27
N GLN A 586 5.81 25.97 -82.19
CA GLN A 586 6.90 25.03 -81.90
C GLN A 586 7.00 23.93 -82.96
N VAL A 587 5.86 23.35 -83.38
CA VAL A 587 5.80 22.34 -84.45
C VAL A 587 6.27 22.93 -85.79
N THR A 588 5.82 24.12 -86.17
CA THR A 588 6.26 24.80 -87.41
C THR A 588 7.76 25.11 -87.39
N THR A 589 8.30 25.53 -86.25
CA THR A 589 9.74 25.80 -86.09
C THR A 589 10.56 24.50 -86.16
N ALA A 590 10.06 23.41 -85.57
CA ALA A 590 10.65 22.08 -85.66
C ALA A 590 10.65 21.54 -87.10
N ILE A 591 9.55 21.72 -87.85
CA ILE A 591 9.44 21.35 -89.26
C ILE A 591 10.44 22.15 -90.12
N LYS A 592 10.57 23.46 -89.89
CA LYS A 592 11.55 24.31 -90.61
C LYS A 592 13.00 23.89 -90.29
N ARG A 593 13.32 23.58 -89.04
CA ARG A 593 14.65 23.06 -88.63
C ARG A 593 14.92 21.66 -89.15
N GLY A 594 13.89 20.82 -89.29
CA GLY A 594 13.99 19.48 -89.87
C GLY A 594 14.21 19.51 -91.39
N ARG A 595 13.64 20.48 -92.11
CA ARG A 595 13.92 20.72 -93.53
C ARG A 595 15.34 21.25 -93.78
N LEU A 596 15.86 22.10 -92.90
CA LEU A 596 17.25 22.61 -92.95
C LEU A 596 18.33 21.56 -92.59
N ARG A 597 17.93 20.38 -92.08
CA ARG A 597 18.86 19.26 -91.82
C ARG A 597 18.82 18.16 -92.89
N ARG A 598 17.93 18.27 -93.89
CA ARG A 598 17.80 17.32 -95.01
C ARG A 598 18.07 17.94 -96.40
N ALA A 599 18.36 19.24 -96.44
CA ALA A 599 19.09 19.91 -97.51
C ALA A 599 20.52 20.10 -97.01
#